data_AF-A0A1Z3HSW3-F1
#
_entry.id   AF-A0A1Z3HSW3-F1
#
_cell.length_a   1.000
_cell.length_b   1.000
_cell.length_c   1.000
_cell.angle_alpha   90.00
_cell.angle_beta   90.00
_cell.angle_gamma   90.00
#
_symmetry.space_group_name_H-M   'P 1'
#
loop_
_entity.id
_entity.type
_entity.pdbx_description
1 polymer ?
#
loop_
_entity_poly.entity_id
_entity_poly.type
_entity_poly.pdbx_seq_one_letter_code
_entity_poly.pdbx_strand_id
1 'polypeptide(L)'
;MKPIEFDPNAFEDLAWWIQQDRKIALRIIKLIREIQRTPFIGTGKPEPLKHELKGCWSRRITQEHRLVYEVGKEHTAFPYWVRYSLSPDIKGFIVIRVPH
;
A
#
# COMPACT_ATOMS: atom_id res chain seq x y z
N MET A 1 -5.13 11.10 -13.85
CA MET A 1 -4.78 10.12 -12.79
C MET A 1 -5.76 10.32 -11.65
N LYS A 2 -6.28 9.25 -11.03
CA LYS A 2 -7.11 9.40 -9.83
C LYS A 2 -6.23 9.88 -8.67
N PRO A 3 -6.70 10.82 -7.81
CA PRO A 3 -5.90 11.25 -6.65
C PRO A 3 -5.57 10.04 -5.76
N ILE A 4 -4.45 10.09 -5.03
CA ILE A 4 -4.07 9.03 -4.09
C ILE A 4 -3.94 9.69 -2.73
N GLU A 5 -4.52 9.07 -1.72
CA GLU A 5 -4.29 9.47 -0.33
C GLU A 5 -3.24 8.53 0.26
N PHE A 6 -2.17 9.11 0.82
CA PHE A 6 -1.15 8.37 1.55
C PHE A 6 -1.46 8.47 3.04
N ASP A 7 -1.33 7.35 3.75
CA ASP A 7 -1.14 7.42 5.19
C ASP A 7 0.19 8.17 5.46
N PRO A 8 0.28 9.04 6.49
CA PRO A 8 1.52 9.73 6.81
C PRO A 8 2.72 8.79 6.96
N ASN A 9 2.54 7.60 7.55
CA ASN A 9 3.61 6.61 7.69
C ASN A 9 4.01 6.00 6.34
N ALA A 10 3.06 5.82 5.43
CA ALA A 10 3.35 5.29 4.09
C ALA A 10 4.22 6.24 3.26
N PHE A 11 4.09 7.56 3.49
CA PHE A 11 4.97 8.54 2.86
C PHE A 11 6.40 8.46 3.42
N GLU A 12 6.54 8.38 4.74
CA GLU A 12 7.84 8.19 5.41
C GLU A 12 8.52 6.88 4.99
N ASP A 13 7.77 5.78 4.87
CA ASP A 13 8.28 4.50 4.38
C ASP A 13 8.82 4.62 2.94
N LEU A 14 8.10 5.33 2.07
CA LEU A 14 8.57 5.57 0.71
C LEU A 14 9.84 6.43 0.70
N ALA A 15 9.90 7.47 1.53
CA ALA A 15 11.08 8.32 1.67
C ALA A 15 12.29 7.52 2.19
N TRP A 16 12.08 6.64 3.17
CA TRP A 16 13.09 5.72 3.68
C TRP A 16 13.60 4.78 2.57
N TRP A 17 12.70 4.15 1.82
CA TRP A 17 13.09 3.29 0.69
C TRP A 17 13.85 4.03 -0.41
N ILE A 18 13.54 5.31 -0.67
CA ILE A 18 14.29 6.13 -1.63
C ILE A 18 15.76 6.25 -1.20
N GLN A 19 16.03 6.39 0.09
CA GLN A 19 17.38 6.52 0.64
C GLN A 19 18.11 5.17 0.70
N GLN A 20 17.40 4.08 0.96
CA GLN A 20 18.00 2.78 1.30
C GLN A 20 18.08 1.81 0.12
N ASP A 21 16.98 1.66 -0.63
CA ASP A 21 16.95 0.87 -1.87
C ASP A 21 15.97 1.48 -2.87
N ARG A 22 16.53 2.26 -3.79
CA ARG A 22 15.78 2.91 -4.86
C ARG A 22 15.01 1.92 -5.75
N LYS A 23 15.44 0.66 -5.88
CA LYS A 23 14.70 -0.34 -6.66
C LYS A 23 13.37 -0.68 -6.00
N ILE A 24 13.34 -0.79 -4.67
CA ILE A 24 12.12 -1.03 -3.91
C ILE A 24 11.20 0.19 -3.99
N ALA A 25 11.74 1.41 -3.83
CA ALA A 25 10.97 2.64 -4.03
C ALA A 25 10.31 2.71 -5.42
N LEU A 26 11.06 2.41 -6.49
CA LEU A 26 10.53 2.38 -7.86
C LEU A 26 9.47 1.28 -8.05
N ARG A 27 9.65 0.11 -7.41
CA ARG A 27 8.68 -0.98 -7.40
C ARG A 27 7.36 -0.54 -6.76
N ILE A 28 7.43 0.16 -5.63
CA ILE A 28 6.27 0.72 -4.93
C ILE A 28 5.55 1.71 -5.85
N ILE A 29 6.25 2.70 -6.40
CA ILE A 29 5.67 3.70 -7.32
C ILE A 29 5.00 3.01 -8.52
N LYS A 30 5.61 1.95 -9.08
CA LYS A 30 5.01 1.19 -10.18
C LYS A 30 3.71 0.49 -9.77
N LEU A 31 3.69 -0.17 -8.61
CA LEU A 31 2.49 -0.83 -8.10
C LEU A 31 1.36 0.18 -7.84
N ILE A 32 1.70 1.33 -7.24
CA ILE A 32 0.75 2.43 -6.99
C ILE A 32 0.10 2.90 -8.31
N ARG A 33 0.91 3.15 -9.34
CA ARG A 33 0.42 3.54 -10.67
C ARG A 33 -0.45 2.48 -11.33
N GLU A 34 -0.14 1.20 -11.10
CA GLU A 34 -0.92 0.08 -11.61
C GLU A 34 -2.26 -0.05 -10.88
N ILE A 35 -2.29 0.09 -9.56
CA ILE A 35 -3.52 0.05 -8.75
C ILE A 35 -4.50 1.14 -9.20
N GLN A 36 -4.02 2.34 -9.54
CA GLN A 36 -4.87 3.42 -10.07
C GLN A 36 -5.61 3.04 -11.36
N ARG A 37 -5.06 2.12 -12.16
CA ARG A 37 -5.62 1.69 -13.45
C ARG A 37 -6.43 0.41 -13.31
N THR A 38 -5.85 -0.57 -12.64
CA THR A 38 -6.38 -1.93 -12.52
C THR A 38 -6.22 -2.38 -11.07
N PRO A 39 -7.10 -1.96 -10.16
CA PRO A 39 -6.94 -2.16 -8.73
C PRO A 39 -6.92 -3.63 -8.30
N PHE A 40 -7.68 -4.50 -8.94
CA PHE A 40 -7.87 -5.88 -8.48
C PHE A 40 -7.09 -6.93 -9.29
N ILE A 41 -6.34 -6.50 -10.31
CA ILE A 41 -5.56 -7.39 -11.18
C ILE A 41 -4.17 -6.80 -11.45
N GLY A 42 -3.27 -7.64 -11.96
CA GLY A 42 -1.93 -7.22 -12.40
C GLY A 42 -0.81 -7.68 -11.47
N THR A 43 0.29 -6.92 -11.44
CA THR A 43 1.52 -7.36 -10.79
C THR A 43 1.43 -7.30 -9.27
N GLY A 44 2.27 -8.12 -8.62
CA GLY A 44 2.30 -8.22 -7.16
C GLY A 44 1.22 -9.15 -6.60
N LYS A 45 0.52 -9.95 -7.41
CA LYS A 45 -0.52 -10.90 -6.93
C LYS A 45 -1.53 -10.22 -6.00
N PRO A 46 -2.46 -9.42 -6.56
CA PRO A 46 -3.50 -8.75 -5.77
C PRO A 46 -4.31 -9.79 -5.00
N GLU A 47 -4.36 -9.66 -3.68
CA GLU A 47 -5.05 -10.58 -2.78
C GLU A 47 -6.01 -9.77 -1.88
N PRO A 48 -7.33 -10.08 -1.87
CA PRO A 48 -8.26 -9.43 -0.96
C PRO A 48 -8.00 -9.88 0.48
N LEU A 49 -8.00 -8.92 1.40
CA LEU A 49 -7.81 -9.19 2.82
C LEU A 49 -9.14 -9.55 3.50
N LYS A 50 -9.05 -10.24 4.63
CA LYS A 50 -10.19 -10.84 5.36
C LYS A 50 -10.33 -10.23 6.76
N HIS A 51 -11.42 -10.57 7.44
CA HIS A 51 -11.73 -10.16 8.82
C HIS A 51 -11.75 -8.63 8.98
N GLU A 52 -10.97 -8.09 9.92
CA GLU A 52 -10.86 -6.65 10.20
C GLU A 52 -10.36 -5.82 8.99
N LEU A 53 -9.74 -6.48 8.00
CA LEU A 53 -9.25 -5.83 6.77
C LEU A 53 -10.14 -6.11 5.56
N LYS A 54 -11.38 -6.57 5.77
CA LYS A 54 -12.34 -6.78 4.69
C LYS A 54 -12.60 -5.45 3.95
N GLY A 55 -12.36 -5.45 2.64
CA GLY A 55 -12.42 -4.25 1.79
C GLY A 55 -11.04 -3.76 1.36
N CYS A 56 -9.99 -4.11 2.11
CA CYS A 56 -8.61 -3.86 1.74
C CYS A 56 -8.05 -4.98 0.85
N TRP A 57 -7.00 -4.64 0.12
CA TRP A 57 -6.25 -5.48 -0.79
C TRP A 57 -4.77 -5.41 -0.47
N SER A 58 -4.02 -6.45 -0.80
CA SER A 58 -2.56 -6.44 -0.70
C SER A 58 -1.90 -6.82 -2.02
N ARG A 59 -0.72 -6.27 -2.28
CA ARG A 59 0.19 -6.66 -3.37
C ARG A 59 1.60 -6.84 -2.82
N ARG A 60 2.34 -7.78 -3.41
CA ARG A 60 3.74 -8.08 -3.10
C ARG A 60 4.67 -7.04 -3.69
N ILE A 61 5.39 -6.34 -2.82
CA ILE A 61 6.54 -5.52 -3.19
C ILE A 61 7.75 -6.44 -3.34
N THR A 62 8.06 -7.18 -2.27
CA THR A 62 9.08 -8.24 -2.21
C THR A 62 8.47 -9.54 -1.67
N GLN A 63 9.28 -10.54 -1.35
CA GLN A 63 8.78 -11.72 -0.62
C GLN A 63 8.24 -11.34 0.76
N GLU A 64 8.87 -10.37 1.42
CA GLU A 64 8.57 -9.96 2.79
C GLU A 64 7.64 -8.75 2.88
N HIS A 65 7.76 -7.77 1.98
CA HIS A 65 7.00 -6.52 2.06
C HIS A 65 5.75 -6.54 1.18
N ARG A 66 4.71 -5.85 1.64
CA ARG A 66 3.41 -5.77 0.98
C ARG A 66 2.94 -4.31 0.89
N LEU A 67 2.30 -3.97 -0.22
CA LEU A 67 1.54 -2.75 -0.41
C LEU A 67 0.07 -3.09 -0.14
N VAL A 68 -0.50 -2.52 0.91
CA VAL A 68 -1.91 -2.65 1.26
C VAL A 68 -2.66 -1.42 0.79
N TYR A 69 -3.87 -1.61 0.27
CA TYR A 69 -4.66 -0.51 -0.23
C TYR A 69 -6.15 -0.79 -0.17
N GLU A 70 -6.93 0.28 -0.08
CA GLU A 70 -8.38 0.23 -0.19
C GLU A 70 -8.83 0.92 -1.48
N VAL A 71 -9.89 0.39 -2.09
CA VAL A 71 -10.54 0.95 -3.28
C VAL A 71 -11.97 1.32 -2.88
N GLY A 72 -12.23 2.60 -2.68
CA GLY A 72 -13.50 3.07 -2.09
C GLY A 72 -14.01 4.39 -2.69
N LYS A 73 -15.30 4.65 -2.49
CA LYS A 73 -15.98 5.92 -2.82
C LYS A 73 -16.12 6.72 -1.53
N GLU A 74 -15.18 7.62 -1.25
CA GLU A 74 -15.25 8.63 -0.16
C GLU A 74 -15.47 8.18 1.30
N HIS A 75 -14.74 8.85 2.19
CA HIS A 75 -15.12 9.15 3.59
C HIS A 75 -15.61 8.04 4.56
N THR A 76 -15.13 6.81 4.49
CA THR A 76 -15.01 6.00 5.71
C THR A 76 -13.64 6.23 6.31
N ALA A 77 -13.61 6.79 7.53
CA ALA A 77 -12.40 6.82 8.35
C ALA A 77 -11.76 5.43 8.32
N PHE A 78 -10.44 5.37 8.12
CA PHE A 78 -9.70 4.15 8.40
C PHE A 78 -10.18 3.63 9.77
N PRO A 79 -10.57 2.35 9.94
CA PRO A 79 -10.56 1.78 11.27
C PRO A 79 -9.15 2.07 11.80
N TYR A 80 -9.06 2.87 12.86
CA TYR A 80 -7.91 3.65 13.35
C TYR A 80 -6.62 2.84 13.65
N TRP A 81 -6.51 1.60 13.18
CA TRP A 81 -5.58 0.60 13.68
C TRP A 81 -5.14 -0.42 12.62
N VAL A 82 -4.78 0.00 11.40
CA VAL A 82 -3.70 -0.76 10.72
C VAL A 82 -2.36 -0.34 11.35
N ARG A 83 -2.23 -0.55 12.66
CA ARG A 83 -0.95 -0.44 13.35
C ARG A 83 -0.15 -1.71 13.05
N TYR A 84 0.62 -1.63 11.98
CA TYR A 84 1.90 -2.33 11.88
C TYR A 84 2.99 -1.29 11.59
N SER A 85 3.21 -0.40 12.55
CA SER A 85 4.53 0.19 12.76
C SER A 85 5.10 -0.62 13.93
N LEU A 86 6.28 -1.23 13.82
CA LEU A 86 7.53 -0.48 13.86
C LEU A 86 8.67 -1.32 13.23
N SER A 87 9.55 -0.63 12.52
CA SER A 87 10.90 -1.11 12.18
C SER A 87 11.66 -1.49 13.47
N PRO A 88 12.45 -2.58 13.44
CA PRO A 88 13.90 -2.40 13.21
C PRO A 88 14.45 -3.18 12.00
N ASP A 89 13.71 -4.19 11.53
CA ASP A 89 14.09 -5.19 10.51
C ASP A 89 13.04 -5.26 9.36
N ILE A 90 12.44 -4.11 9.02
CA ILE A 90 11.37 -3.85 8.04
C ILE A 90 10.61 -5.10 7.55
N LYS A 91 9.62 -5.53 8.31
CA LYS A 91 8.50 -6.33 7.79
C LYS A 91 7.23 -5.47 7.89
N GLY A 92 7.15 -4.43 7.06
CA GLY A 92 6.10 -3.40 7.13
C GLY A 92 5.27 -3.28 5.85
N PHE A 93 4.01 -2.88 6.02
CA PHE A 93 3.04 -2.65 4.94
C PHE A 93 3.04 -1.18 4.53
N ILE A 94 3.08 -0.88 3.24
CA ILE A 94 2.79 0.49 2.75
C ILE A 94 1.29 0.58 2.53
N VAL A 95 0.61 1.58 3.10
CA VAL A 95 -0.84 1.73 2.99
C VAL A 95 -1.20 2.93 2.11
N ILE A 96 -1.94 2.72 1.03
CA ILE A 96 -2.43 3.79 0.16
C ILE A 96 -3.94 3.68 -0.10
N ARG A 97 -4.61 4.78 -0.38
CA ARG A 97 -6.01 4.78 -0.84
C ARG A 97 -6.10 5.19 -2.30
N VAL A 98 -6.93 4.46 -3.06
CA VAL A 98 -7.27 4.82 -4.44
C VAL A 98 -8.78 5.03 -4.53
N PRO A 99 -9.24 6.27 -4.84
CA PRO A 99 -10.65 6.54 -5.06
C PRO A 99 -11.14 5.81 -6.31
N HIS A 100 -12.40 5.35 -6.27
CA HIS A 100 -13.02 4.66 -7.40
C HIS A 100 -13.21 5.57 -8.62
#